data_AF-A0A6A6J453-F1
#
_entry.id   AF-A0A6A6J453-F1
#
_cell.length_a   1.000
_cell.length_b   1.000
_cell.length_c   1.000
_cell.angle_alpha   90.00
_cell.angle_beta   90.00
_cell.angle_gamma   90.00
#
_symmetry.space_group_name_H-M   'P 1'
#
loop_
_entity.id
_entity.type
_entity.pdbx_description
1 polymer ?
#
loop_
_entity_poly.entity_id
_entity_poly.type
_entity_poly.pdbx_seq_one_letter_code
_entity_poly.pdbx_strand_id
1 'polypeptide(L)'
;MNFSGDSACASGSGCVKINDYYSQCQPGAAPANPQPDPAPTDSAPTSVLGTPTATGTPAGTGPGTTLQSGYYWIRAVEAPNFHKYMQTKPLYSTGPALLGDYTTAGQFQVVDGQLVQLVSAAGAKPETLLYGIVNPTRQINNMSLAVSFSETKNTYGKFGWQGDGLTWSVEGITRPNGLAWYVCTGQQLYINLGNYLYQTPSGCVDETIHYYNDKTANN
;
A
#
# COMPACT_ATOMS: atom_id res chain seq x y z
N MET A 1 10.66 -36.13 -9.62
CA MET A 1 9.47 -35.36 -10.00
C MET A 1 9.43 -35.35 -11.52
N ASN A 2 8.49 -36.09 -12.13
CA ASN A 2 8.46 -36.25 -13.59
C ASN A 2 7.15 -35.68 -14.13
N PHE A 3 7.15 -34.38 -14.43
CA PHE A 3 6.13 -33.79 -15.30
C PHE A 3 6.58 -34.01 -16.75
N SER A 4 5.76 -34.68 -17.57
CA SER A 4 6.09 -35.04 -18.96
C SER A 4 5.29 -34.23 -20.01
N GLY A 5 4.65 -33.14 -19.58
CA GLY A 5 3.86 -32.27 -20.45
C GLY A 5 4.64 -31.03 -20.92
N ASP A 6 4.00 -30.23 -21.77
CA ASP A 6 4.56 -28.96 -22.25
C ASP A 6 4.83 -28.00 -21.07
N SER A 7 6.07 -27.51 -21.00
CA SER A 7 6.53 -26.58 -19.97
C SER A 7 6.37 -25.10 -20.35
N ALA A 8 5.89 -24.82 -21.56
CA ALA A 8 5.70 -23.49 -22.09
C ALA A 8 4.25 -23.01 -21.91
N CYS A 9 4.08 -21.78 -21.42
CA CYS A 9 2.78 -21.14 -21.33
C CYS A 9 2.37 -20.48 -22.65
N ALA A 10 1.06 -20.40 -22.88
CA ALA A 10 0.50 -19.63 -23.99
C ALA A 10 0.92 -18.16 -23.90
N SER A 11 1.06 -17.49 -25.04
CA SER A 11 1.42 -16.06 -25.12
C SER A 11 0.50 -15.20 -24.24
N GLY A 12 1.10 -14.29 -23.46
CA GLY A 12 0.39 -13.48 -22.46
C GLY A 12 0.24 -14.12 -21.09
N SER A 13 0.67 -15.38 -20.92
CA SER A 13 0.76 -16.07 -19.64
C SER A 13 2.20 -16.49 -19.33
N GLY A 14 2.56 -16.58 -18.06
CA GLY A 14 3.87 -17.08 -17.63
C GLY A 14 3.75 -18.19 -16.60
N CYS A 15 4.80 -19.02 -16.53
CA CYS A 15 4.84 -20.18 -15.65
C CYS A 15 5.19 -19.74 -14.23
N VAL A 16 4.22 -19.83 -13.31
CA VAL A 16 4.38 -19.50 -11.90
C VAL A 16 4.56 -20.79 -11.12
N LYS A 17 5.72 -20.95 -10.46
CA LYS A 17 5.94 -22.06 -9.51
C LYS A 17 5.14 -21.76 -8.23
N ILE A 18 4.15 -22.59 -7.94
CA ILE A 18 3.29 -22.45 -6.75
C ILE A 18 3.87 -23.24 -5.57
N ASN A 19 4.42 -24.42 -5.84
CA ASN A 19 5.20 -25.19 -4.88
C ASN A 19 6.22 -26.08 -5.61
N ASP A 20 6.96 -26.91 -4.86
CA ASP A 20 8.02 -27.75 -5.45
C ASP A 20 7.53 -28.76 -6.48
N TYR A 21 6.26 -29.15 -6.42
CA TYR A 21 5.66 -30.17 -7.29
C TYR A 21 4.70 -29.58 -8.33
N TYR A 22 4.40 -28.27 -8.27
CA TYR A 22 3.33 -27.67 -9.06
C TYR A 22 3.67 -26.26 -9.55
N SER A 23 3.55 -26.09 -10.86
CA SER A 23 3.65 -24.81 -11.54
C SER A 23 2.42 -24.62 -12.44
N GLN A 24 1.90 -23.40 -12.51
CA GLN A 24 0.74 -23.07 -13.31
C GLN A 24 1.02 -21.86 -14.21
N CYS A 25 0.52 -21.89 -15.44
CA CYS A 25 0.50 -20.74 -16.32
C CYS A 25 -0.52 -19.72 -15.84
N GLN A 26 -0.06 -18.55 -15.44
CA GLN A 26 -0.93 -17.45 -15.02
C GLN A 26 -0.88 -16.30 -16.04
N PRO A 27 -2.03 -15.76 -16.48
CA PRO A 27 -2.08 -14.56 -17.31
C PRO A 27 -1.31 -13.40 -16.65
N GLY A 28 -0.48 -12.70 -17.42
CA GLY A 28 0.32 -11.56 -16.93
C GLY A 28 1.69 -11.90 -16.35
N ALA A 29 2.03 -13.18 -16.16
CA ALA A 29 3.36 -13.61 -15.73
C ALA A 29 4.37 -13.79 -16.89
N ALA A 30 3.98 -13.44 -18.12
CA ALA A 30 4.83 -13.62 -19.29
C ALA A 30 6.16 -12.86 -19.13
N PRO A 31 7.32 -13.49 -19.42
CA PRO A 31 8.60 -12.81 -19.32
C PRO A 31 8.63 -11.60 -20.26
N ALA A 32 9.05 -10.45 -19.72
CA ALA A 32 9.39 -9.31 -20.56
C ALA A 32 10.55 -9.70 -21.49
N ASN A 33 10.50 -9.21 -22.73
CA ASN A 33 11.50 -9.44 -23.78
C ASN A 33 12.94 -9.37 -23.23
N PRO A 34 13.88 -10.24 -23.63
CA PRO A 34 15.22 -10.25 -23.05
C PRO A 34 15.95 -8.95 -23.37
N GLN A 35 16.14 -8.12 -22.36
CA GLN A 35 17.11 -7.03 -22.36
C GLN A 35 18.52 -7.65 -22.31
N PRO A 36 19.54 -7.05 -22.95
CA PRO A 36 20.91 -7.57 -22.91
C PRO A 36 21.40 -7.74 -21.46
N ASP A 37 22.15 -8.83 -21.26
CA ASP A 37 22.75 -9.23 -19.98
C ASP A 37 23.53 -8.06 -19.34
N PRO A 38 23.27 -7.68 -18.07
CA PRO A 38 24.12 -6.73 -17.38
C PRO A 38 25.45 -7.41 -17.00
N ALA A 39 26.56 -6.74 -17.31
CA ALA A 39 27.88 -7.07 -16.80
C ALA A 39 27.88 -7.20 -15.26
N PRO A 40 28.79 -7.97 -14.65
CA PRO A 40 28.86 -8.12 -13.20
C PRO A 40 29.24 -6.76 -12.58
N THR A 41 28.25 -6.04 -12.08
CA THR A 41 28.43 -4.86 -11.25
C THR A 41 28.40 -5.26 -9.79
N ASP A 42 29.43 -4.81 -9.08
CA ASP A 42 29.56 -4.85 -7.62
C ASP A 42 28.23 -4.60 -6.90
N SER A 43 28.04 -5.35 -5.81
CA SER A 43 26.96 -5.26 -4.84
C SER A 43 26.44 -3.82 -4.67
N ALA A 44 25.28 -3.54 -5.26
CA ALA A 44 24.55 -2.31 -5.01
C ALA A 44 24.25 -2.21 -3.51
N PRO A 45 24.32 -1.01 -2.91
CA PRO A 45 24.00 -0.87 -1.49
C PRO A 45 22.53 -1.25 -1.30
N THR A 46 22.29 -2.21 -0.43
CA THR A 46 20.99 -2.44 0.19
C THR A 46 20.55 -1.10 0.77
N SER A 47 19.51 -0.48 0.18
CA SER A 47 18.86 0.67 0.77
C SER A 47 18.29 0.21 2.11
N VAL A 48 19.01 0.52 3.18
CA VAL A 48 18.56 0.29 4.54
C VAL A 48 17.26 1.04 4.72
N LEU A 49 16.15 0.30 4.85
CA LEU A 49 14.88 0.85 5.29
C LEU A 49 15.13 1.48 6.67
N GLY A 50 15.28 2.79 6.72
CA GLY A 50 15.30 3.52 7.97
C GLY A 50 13.92 3.41 8.60
N THR A 51 13.87 3.17 9.91
CA THR A 51 12.61 3.26 10.66
C THR A 51 12.04 4.66 10.44
N PRO A 52 10.76 4.80 10.03
CA PRO A 52 10.16 6.12 9.83
C PRO A 52 10.24 6.94 11.12
N THR A 53 10.94 8.07 11.06
CA THR A 53 11.02 9.01 12.18
C THR A 53 9.73 9.84 12.21
N ALA A 54 9.01 9.72 13.32
CA ALA A 54 7.91 10.60 13.71
C ALA A 54 8.32 12.07 13.55
N THR A 55 7.72 12.79 12.61
CA THR A 55 8.18 14.14 12.21
C THR A 55 7.18 15.25 12.49
N GLY A 56 5.98 14.92 12.99
CA GLY A 56 4.89 15.89 13.15
C GLY A 56 4.33 15.99 14.57
N THR A 57 3.83 17.18 14.91
CA THR A 57 2.91 17.39 16.04
C THR A 57 1.50 16.95 15.61
N PRO A 58 0.67 16.36 16.50
CA PRO A 58 -0.72 16.05 16.18
C PRO A 58 -1.46 17.30 15.66
N ALA A 59 -2.09 17.18 14.50
CA ALA A 59 -2.92 18.24 13.90
C ALA A 59 -4.31 18.35 14.57
N GLY A 60 -4.64 17.40 15.44
CA GLY A 60 -5.85 17.42 16.26
C GLY A 60 -5.90 16.27 17.26
N THR A 61 -6.97 16.22 18.05
CA THR A 61 -7.19 15.18 19.07
C THR A 61 -7.74 13.87 18.50
N GLY A 62 -8.16 13.89 17.22
CA GLY A 62 -8.71 12.75 16.51
C GLY A 62 -10.23 12.55 16.68
N PRO A 63 -10.86 11.80 15.77
CA PRO A 63 -12.31 11.61 15.69
C PRO A 63 -12.88 10.60 16.71
N GLY A 64 -12.02 10.05 17.58
CA GLY A 64 -12.38 9.00 18.53
C GLY A 64 -12.52 7.61 17.89
N THR A 65 -13.03 6.66 18.68
CA THR A 65 -13.09 5.23 18.34
C THR A 65 -14.41 4.80 17.70
N THR A 66 -15.37 5.72 17.56
CA THR A 66 -16.63 5.49 16.83
C THR A 66 -16.55 6.15 15.47
N LEU A 67 -16.91 5.39 14.44
CA LEU A 67 -16.84 5.84 13.06
C LEU A 67 -17.75 7.06 12.84
N GLN A 68 -17.17 8.14 12.34
CA GLN A 68 -17.89 9.37 11.99
C GLN A 68 -18.61 9.17 10.65
N SER A 69 -19.76 9.81 10.49
CA SER A 69 -20.59 9.66 9.29
C SER A 69 -19.81 9.98 8.01
N GLY A 70 -19.91 9.07 7.04
CA GLY A 70 -19.22 9.15 5.74
C GLY A 70 -17.77 8.67 5.75
N TYR A 71 -17.14 8.50 6.91
CA TYR A 71 -15.75 8.01 7.01
C TYR A 71 -15.69 6.48 7.06
N TYR A 72 -14.47 5.96 6.88
CA TYR A 72 -14.14 4.55 6.91
C TYR A 72 -12.90 4.29 7.77
N TRP A 73 -12.85 3.13 8.40
CA TRP A 73 -11.57 2.54 8.79
C TRP A 73 -10.90 2.00 7.52
N ILE A 74 -9.57 1.99 7.43
CA ILE A 74 -8.85 1.32 6.33
C ILE A 74 -7.90 0.29 6.95
N ARG A 75 -7.97 -0.96 6.51
CA ARG A 75 -7.21 -2.07 7.12
C ARG A 75 -6.70 -3.08 6.11
N ALA A 76 -5.64 -3.79 6.46
CA ALA A 76 -5.19 -4.97 5.72
C ALA A 76 -6.09 -6.19 6.01
N VAL A 77 -6.29 -7.02 4.99
CA VAL A 77 -7.21 -8.16 5.00
C VAL A 77 -6.52 -9.52 4.90
N GLU A 78 -5.19 -9.55 5.02
CA GLU A 78 -4.41 -10.79 4.99
C GLU A 78 -3.21 -10.72 5.94
N ALA A 79 -2.60 -11.88 6.20
CA ALA A 79 -1.41 -11.95 7.05
C ALA A 79 -0.16 -11.43 6.30
N PRO A 80 0.81 -10.83 7.00
CA PRO A 80 0.91 -10.70 8.46
C PRO A 80 0.19 -9.48 9.05
N ASN A 81 -0.35 -8.56 8.23
CA ASN A 81 -0.98 -7.34 8.71
C ASN A 81 -2.49 -7.45 8.91
N PHE A 82 -3.02 -8.66 9.02
CA PHE A 82 -4.45 -8.90 9.15
C PHE A 82 -5.02 -8.06 10.29
N HIS A 83 -6.01 -7.23 9.99
CA HIS A 83 -6.63 -6.30 10.93
C HIS A 83 -5.67 -5.26 11.54
N LYS A 84 -4.60 -4.91 10.82
CA LYS A 84 -3.85 -3.68 11.06
C LYS A 84 -4.45 -2.54 10.26
N TYR A 85 -4.60 -1.38 10.90
CA TYR A 85 -5.33 -0.23 10.41
C TYR A 85 -4.41 0.92 10.06
N MET A 86 -4.78 1.65 9.00
CA MET A 86 -4.09 2.85 8.57
C MET A 86 -4.11 3.92 9.67
N GLN A 87 -2.95 4.51 9.93
CA GLN A 87 -2.75 5.54 10.95
C GLN A 87 -1.47 6.35 10.69
N THR A 88 -1.22 7.33 11.54
CA THR A 88 0.00 8.15 11.57
C THR A 88 0.70 8.01 12.93
N LYS A 89 1.99 8.38 12.99
CA LYS A 89 2.76 8.39 14.26
C LYS A 89 3.61 9.67 14.37
N PRO A 90 3.38 10.52 15.40
CA PRO A 90 2.32 10.46 16.42
C PRO A 90 0.92 10.44 15.80
N LEU A 91 -0.09 10.02 16.58
CA LEU A 91 -1.45 9.93 16.04
C LEU A 91 -1.93 11.30 15.56
N TYR A 92 -2.56 11.29 14.38
CA TYR A 92 -3.15 12.47 13.74
C TYR A 92 -2.13 13.56 13.36
N SER A 93 -0.85 13.22 13.26
CA SER A 93 0.18 14.13 12.74
C SER A 93 0.47 13.90 11.27
N THR A 94 1.13 14.88 10.64
CA THR A 94 1.80 14.65 9.35
C THR A 94 2.91 13.60 9.50
N GLY A 95 3.26 12.93 8.40
CA GLY A 95 4.30 11.90 8.38
C GLY A 95 3.89 10.65 7.59
N PRO A 96 4.69 9.58 7.62
CA PRO A 96 4.43 8.37 6.85
C PRO A 96 3.06 7.74 7.18
N ALA A 97 2.41 7.18 6.16
CA ALA A 97 1.25 6.32 6.36
C ALA A 97 1.72 4.97 6.90
N LEU A 98 1.12 4.52 8.00
CA LEU A 98 1.49 3.27 8.69
C LEU A 98 0.28 2.36 8.83
N LEU A 99 0.49 1.04 8.96
CA LEU A 99 -0.52 0.13 9.50
C LEU A 99 -0.21 -0.24 10.96
N GLY A 100 -1.17 -0.15 11.87
CA GLY A 100 -0.98 -0.68 13.22
C GLY A 100 -2.27 -1.08 13.92
N ASP A 101 -2.27 -1.00 15.24
CA ASP A 101 -3.33 -1.61 16.04
C ASP A 101 -4.70 -0.97 15.80
N TYR A 102 -5.77 -1.77 15.91
CA TYR A 102 -7.15 -1.32 15.74
C TYR A 102 -7.54 -0.23 16.76
N THR A 103 -6.91 -0.20 17.94
CA THR A 103 -7.15 0.81 18.98
C THR A 103 -6.69 2.22 18.60
N THR A 104 -5.85 2.34 17.57
CA THR A 104 -5.29 3.60 17.10
C THR A 104 -5.62 3.89 15.63
N ALA A 105 -6.62 3.18 15.08
CA ALA A 105 -7.06 3.32 13.71
C ALA A 105 -7.49 4.76 13.38
N GLY A 106 -7.01 5.28 12.24
CA GLY A 106 -7.52 6.52 11.67
C GLY A 106 -8.87 6.33 10.98
N GLN A 107 -9.57 7.44 10.75
CA GLN A 107 -10.81 7.47 9.98
C GLN A 107 -10.61 8.26 8.69
N PHE A 108 -10.97 7.67 7.55
CA PHE A 108 -10.58 8.14 6.23
C PHE A 108 -11.76 8.25 5.26
N GLN A 109 -11.59 9.05 4.21
CA GLN A 109 -12.46 9.09 3.04
C GLN A 109 -11.63 9.21 1.78
N VAL A 110 -12.25 8.92 0.63
CA VAL A 110 -11.74 9.37 -0.66
C VAL A 110 -12.70 10.40 -1.23
N VAL A 111 -12.23 11.63 -1.43
CA VAL A 111 -13.01 12.76 -1.96
C VAL A 111 -12.23 13.41 -3.10
N ASP A 112 -12.82 13.49 -4.29
CA ASP A 112 -12.18 14.08 -5.49
C ASP A 112 -10.78 13.53 -5.79
N GLY A 113 -10.58 12.23 -5.55
CA GLY A 113 -9.29 11.56 -5.76
C GLY A 113 -8.26 11.78 -4.65
N GLN A 114 -8.62 12.45 -3.56
CA GLN A 114 -7.79 12.63 -2.37
C GLN A 114 -8.15 11.60 -1.32
N LEU A 115 -7.16 10.87 -0.80
CA LEU A 115 -7.31 10.16 0.47
C LEU A 115 -7.23 11.19 1.59
N VAL A 116 -8.27 11.31 2.42
CA VAL A 116 -8.32 12.28 3.52
C VAL A 116 -8.44 11.56 4.85
N GLN A 117 -7.68 11.99 5.85
CA GLN A 117 -7.77 11.54 7.24
C GLN A 117 -8.48 12.60 8.08
N LEU A 118 -9.52 12.22 8.82
CA LEU A 118 -10.14 13.10 9.82
C LEU A 118 -9.25 13.16 11.06
N VAL A 119 -8.84 14.37 11.45
CA VAL A 119 -7.98 14.59 12.62
C VAL A 119 -8.61 15.50 13.68
N SER A 120 -9.70 16.19 13.36
CA SER A 120 -10.47 16.95 14.35
C SER A 120 -11.28 16.03 15.28
N ALA A 121 -11.68 16.56 16.44
CA ALA A 121 -12.58 15.88 17.37
C ALA A 121 -13.93 15.50 16.73
N ALA A 122 -14.58 14.46 17.26
CA ALA A 122 -15.92 14.06 16.84
C ALA A 122 -16.90 15.24 16.89
N GLY A 123 -17.62 15.47 15.79
CA GLY A 123 -18.58 16.56 15.66
C GLY A 123 -17.99 17.97 15.51
N ALA A 124 -16.67 18.16 15.56
CA ALA A 124 -16.04 19.46 15.33
C ALA A 124 -16.27 19.95 13.89
N LYS A 125 -16.54 21.25 13.74
CA LYS A 125 -16.75 21.93 12.45
C LYS A 125 -16.00 23.28 12.43
N PRO A 126 -15.34 23.66 11.31
CA PRO A 126 -15.03 22.79 10.17
C PRO A 126 -14.13 21.63 10.59
N GLU A 127 -14.17 20.52 9.84
CA GLU A 127 -13.25 19.41 10.04
C GLU A 127 -11.81 19.84 9.77
N THR A 128 -10.90 19.33 10.59
CA THR A 128 -9.47 19.36 10.29
C THR A 128 -9.10 18.06 9.61
N LEU A 129 -8.43 18.15 8.46
CA LEU A 129 -8.07 17.01 7.61
C LEU A 129 -6.56 16.98 7.34
N LEU A 130 -6.04 15.77 7.21
CA LEU A 130 -4.76 15.52 6.51
C LEU A 130 -5.04 14.80 5.19
N TYR A 131 -4.14 14.96 4.23
CA TYR A 131 -4.25 14.41 2.88
C TYR A 131 -3.13 13.39 2.63
N GLY A 132 -3.50 12.22 2.11
CA GLY A 132 -2.57 11.19 1.69
C GLY A 132 -1.78 11.64 0.48
N ILE A 133 -0.47 11.82 0.64
CA ILE A 133 0.48 12.27 -0.38
C ILE A 133 1.23 11.07 -0.93
N VAL A 134 1.39 11.03 -2.26
CA VAL A 134 2.24 10.05 -2.92
C VAL A 134 3.51 10.72 -3.41
N ASN A 135 4.66 10.22 -2.96
CA ASN A 135 5.94 10.68 -3.46
C ASN A 135 6.17 10.09 -4.87
N PRO A 136 6.36 10.91 -5.92
CA PRO A 136 6.60 10.41 -7.28
C PRO A 136 7.95 9.71 -7.45
N THR A 137 8.86 9.87 -6.50
CA THR A 137 10.16 9.20 -6.51
C THR A 137 9.97 7.72 -6.21
N ARG A 138 10.36 6.88 -7.18
CA ARG A 138 10.36 5.43 -6.98
C ARG A 138 11.37 5.05 -5.90
N GLN A 139 10.94 4.15 -5.02
CA GLN A 139 11.74 3.59 -3.95
C GLN A 139 11.76 2.07 -4.05
N ILE A 140 12.51 1.43 -3.14
CA ILE A 140 12.58 -0.02 -2.91
C ILE A 140 12.61 -0.82 -4.22
N ASN A 141 13.82 -1.08 -4.73
CA ASN A 141 14.05 -1.76 -6.00
C ASN A 141 13.37 -1.10 -7.21
N ASN A 142 13.09 0.21 -7.14
CA ASN A 142 12.38 0.96 -8.18
C ASN A 142 10.92 0.50 -8.41
N MET A 143 10.32 -0.15 -7.41
CA MET A 143 9.01 -0.81 -7.49
C MET A 143 7.96 -0.23 -6.55
N SER A 144 8.26 0.83 -5.79
CA SER A 144 7.30 1.40 -4.85
C SER A 144 7.23 2.92 -4.88
N LEU A 145 6.12 3.48 -4.41
CA LEU A 145 5.96 4.91 -4.12
C LEU A 145 5.53 5.07 -2.67
N ALA A 146 6.24 5.90 -1.90
CA ALA A 146 5.93 6.13 -0.50
C ALA A 146 4.64 6.93 -0.34
N VAL A 147 3.84 6.55 0.67
CA VAL A 147 2.65 7.30 1.08
C VAL A 147 2.88 7.97 2.44
N SER A 148 2.47 9.22 2.53
CA SER A 148 2.52 10.03 3.76
C SER A 148 1.24 10.85 3.92
N PHE A 149 1.10 11.56 5.04
CA PHE A 149 0.02 12.50 5.31
C PHE A 149 0.57 13.92 5.50
N SER A 150 -0.10 14.90 4.90
CA SER A 150 0.25 16.32 4.94
C SER A 150 -1.00 17.20 5.08
N GLU A 151 -0.82 18.46 5.46
CA GLU A 151 -1.90 19.46 5.48
C GLU A 151 -2.27 19.96 4.07
N THR A 152 -1.38 19.75 3.10
CA THR A 152 -1.59 20.14 1.70
C THR A 152 -2.11 18.97 0.88
N LYS A 153 -3.05 19.21 -0.03
CA LYS A 153 -3.58 18.18 -0.95
C LYS A 153 -2.50 17.52 -1.80
N ASN A 154 -2.71 16.24 -2.09
CA ASN A 154 -1.89 15.49 -3.04
C ASN A 154 -2.05 16.03 -4.46
N THR A 155 -0.92 16.17 -5.15
CA THR A 155 -0.87 16.62 -6.55
C THR A 155 -0.44 15.52 -7.50
N TYR A 156 -0.06 14.34 -6.99
CA TYR A 156 0.47 13.24 -7.80
C TYR A 156 -0.41 11.98 -7.73
N GLY A 157 -1.13 11.73 -8.82
CA GLY A 157 -2.09 10.62 -8.91
C GLY A 157 -3.36 10.85 -8.09
N LYS A 158 -4.23 9.84 -8.11
CA LYS A 158 -5.56 9.86 -7.52
C LYS A 158 -5.81 8.56 -6.76
N PHE A 159 -6.34 8.69 -5.55
CA PHE A 159 -6.90 7.60 -4.78
C PHE A 159 -8.33 7.30 -5.24
N GLY A 160 -8.78 6.06 -5.02
CA GLY A 160 -10.12 5.61 -5.37
C GLY A 160 -10.50 4.33 -4.66
N TRP A 161 -11.72 3.88 -4.88
CA TRP A 161 -12.21 2.59 -4.40
C TRP A 161 -12.49 1.66 -5.59
N GLN A 162 -12.10 0.40 -5.47
CA GLN A 162 -12.57 -0.69 -6.33
C GLN A 162 -13.24 -1.73 -5.43
N GLY A 163 -14.56 -1.73 -5.41
CA GLY A 163 -15.28 -2.42 -4.33
C GLY A 163 -14.92 -1.76 -3.00
N ASP A 164 -14.42 -2.54 -2.06
CA ASP A 164 -13.89 -2.07 -0.78
C ASP A 164 -12.38 -1.81 -0.76
N GLY A 165 -11.65 -2.24 -1.78
CA GLY A 165 -10.20 -2.09 -1.86
C GLY A 165 -9.77 -0.67 -2.21
N LEU A 166 -8.82 -0.12 -1.44
CA LEU A 166 -8.22 1.18 -1.72
C LEU A 166 -7.27 1.07 -2.91
N THR A 167 -7.48 1.94 -3.89
CA THR A 167 -6.66 2.02 -5.10
C THR A 167 -5.92 3.35 -5.18
N TRP A 168 -4.85 3.35 -5.97
CA TRP A 168 -4.20 4.56 -6.45
C TRP A 168 -3.78 4.40 -7.91
N SER A 169 -3.92 5.47 -8.69
CA SER A 169 -3.53 5.53 -10.10
C SER A 169 -2.97 6.89 -10.49
N VAL A 170 -2.13 6.93 -11.52
CA VAL A 170 -1.64 8.17 -12.13
C VAL A 170 -1.43 7.95 -13.62
N GLU A 171 -1.55 9.00 -14.40
CA GLU A 171 -1.16 8.96 -15.81
C GLU A 171 0.33 8.62 -15.95
N GLY A 172 0.67 7.79 -16.93
CA GLY A 172 2.05 7.37 -17.21
C GLY A 172 2.56 6.20 -16.38
N ILE A 173 1.78 5.67 -15.42
CA ILE A 173 2.11 4.44 -14.69
C ILE A 173 0.97 3.44 -14.83
N THR A 174 1.23 2.31 -15.50
CA THR A 174 0.32 1.16 -15.49
C THR A 174 0.73 0.21 -14.38
N ARG A 175 -0.21 -0.15 -13.51
CA ARG A 175 0.00 -1.08 -12.40
C ARG A 175 -0.60 -2.44 -12.74
N PRO A 176 0.14 -3.56 -12.59
CA PRO A 176 -0.41 -4.91 -12.80
C PRO A 176 -1.61 -5.22 -11.90
N ASN A 177 -1.59 -4.70 -10.67
CA ASN A 177 -2.69 -4.79 -9.72
C ASN A 177 -2.90 -3.42 -9.05
N GLY A 178 -4.08 -2.81 -9.26
CA GLY A 178 -4.44 -1.51 -8.67
C GLY A 178 -4.66 -1.54 -7.15
N LEU A 179 -4.89 -2.73 -6.58
CA LEU A 179 -5.12 -2.98 -5.16
C LEU A 179 -3.86 -3.37 -4.38
N ALA A 180 -2.72 -3.52 -5.06
CA ALA A 180 -1.50 -4.01 -4.41
C ALA A 180 -0.80 -2.91 -3.60
N TRP A 181 -0.44 -3.21 -2.36
CA TRP A 181 0.31 -2.33 -1.49
C TRP A 181 1.50 -3.09 -0.92
N TYR A 182 2.58 -2.37 -0.62
CA TYR A 182 3.62 -2.89 0.24
C TYR A 182 3.47 -2.32 1.64
N VAL A 183 3.56 -3.19 2.63
CA VAL A 183 3.78 -2.81 4.03
C VAL A 183 5.18 -3.25 4.40
N CYS A 184 6.05 -2.30 4.67
CA CYS A 184 7.47 -2.57 4.90
C CYS A 184 7.88 -2.33 6.36
N THR A 185 9.16 -2.60 6.67
CA THR A 185 9.76 -2.38 8.00
C THR A 185 9.28 -1.07 8.62
N GLY A 186 8.87 -1.14 9.89
CA GLY A 186 8.25 0.00 10.59
C GLY A 186 6.77 0.20 10.23
N GLN A 187 6.13 -0.78 9.59
CA GLN A 187 4.74 -0.78 9.15
C GLN A 187 4.39 0.29 8.10
N GLN A 188 5.39 0.81 7.40
CA GLN A 188 5.18 1.90 6.45
C GLN A 188 4.53 1.40 5.17
N LEU A 189 3.53 2.15 4.71
CA LEU A 189 2.74 1.84 3.55
C LEU A 189 3.33 2.47 2.28
N TYR A 190 3.40 1.66 1.22
CA TYR A 190 3.81 2.09 -0.12
C TYR A 190 2.84 1.54 -1.16
N ILE A 191 2.69 2.27 -2.25
CA ILE A 191 2.02 1.76 -3.44
C ILE A 191 2.94 0.75 -4.11
N ASN A 192 2.44 -0.46 -4.40
CA ASN A 192 3.17 -1.45 -5.18
C ASN A 192 3.02 -1.17 -6.68
N LEU A 193 4.13 -0.99 -7.39
CA LEU A 193 4.21 -0.82 -8.85
C LEU A 193 4.49 -2.13 -9.61
N GLY A 194 4.91 -3.17 -8.91
CA GLY A 194 5.20 -4.50 -9.45
C GLY A 194 4.00 -5.45 -9.41
N ASN A 195 4.31 -6.74 -9.54
CA ASN A 195 3.31 -7.81 -9.47
C ASN A 195 3.07 -8.19 -8.00
N TYR A 196 1.80 -8.26 -7.63
CA TYR A 196 1.38 -8.68 -6.30
C TYR A 196 1.80 -10.13 -6.00
N LEU A 197 2.38 -10.37 -4.83
CA LEU A 197 2.93 -11.67 -4.36
C LEU A 197 4.09 -12.22 -5.20
N TYR A 198 4.74 -11.38 -6.02
CA TYR A 198 5.86 -11.79 -6.85
C TYR A 198 7.03 -10.82 -6.71
N GLN A 199 8.21 -11.36 -6.36
CA GLN A 199 9.42 -10.57 -6.11
C GLN A 199 9.22 -9.45 -5.08
N THR A 200 8.35 -9.69 -4.08
CA THR A 200 8.15 -8.79 -2.94
C THR A 200 9.51 -8.42 -2.33
N PRO A 201 9.86 -7.12 -2.22
CA PRO A 201 11.15 -6.72 -1.71
C PRO A 201 11.41 -7.21 -0.27
N SER A 202 12.67 -7.52 0.03
CA SER A 202 13.08 -7.87 1.40
C SER A 202 12.72 -6.76 2.38
N GLY A 203 12.14 -7.13 3.53
CA GLY A 203 11.63 -6.18 4.51
C GLY A 203 10.26 -5.60 4.19
N CYS A 204 9.60 -6.08 3.13
CA CYS A 204 8.23 -5.75 2.78
C CYS A 204 7.36 -7.01 2.68
N VAL A 205 6.06 -6.82 2.86
CA VAL A 205 5.04 -7.80 2.51
C VAL A 205 4.04 -7.15 1.56
N ASP A 206 3.54 -7.95 0.63
CA ASP A 206 2.41 -7.58 -0.22
C ASP A 206 1.12 -7.65 0.59
N GLU A 207 0.29 -6.63 0.44
CA GLU A 207 -0.98 -6.51 1.12
C GLU A 207 -2.03 -5.95 0.15
N THR A 208 -3.28 -6.30 0.41
CA THR A 208 -4.44 -5.51 -0.04
C THR A 208 -5.05 -4.81 1.17
N ILE A 209 -5.42 -3.54 1.01
CA ILE A 209 -6.04 -2.74 2.07
C ILE A 209 -7.43 -2.27 1.66
N HIS A 210 -8.38 -2.42 2.57
CA HIS A 210 -9.80 -2.29 2.31
C HIS A 210 -10.45 -1.35 3.32
N TYR A 211 -11.51 -0.66 2.89
CA TYR A 211 -12.34 0.04 3.85
C TYR A 211 -13.07 -0.97 4.74
N TYR A 212 -13.30 -0.57 5.98
CA TYR A 212 -14.17 -1.25 6.94
C TYR A 212 -15.09 -0.20 7.56
N ASN A 213 -16.39 -0.49 7.61
CA ASN A 213 -17.44 0.52 7.89
C ASN A 213 -18.35 0.17 9.08
N ASP A 214 -17.91 -0.74 9.95
CA ASP A 214 -18.60 -0.98 11.21
C ASP A 214 -18.37 0.16 12.20
N LYS A 215 -19.19 0.21 13.25
CA LYS A 215 -19.21 1.28 14.26
C LYS A 215 -17.84 1.50 14.91
N THR A 216 -17.05 0.45 15.09
CA THR A 216 -15.73 0.47 15.71
C THR A 216 -14.75 -0.41 14.94
N ALA A 217 -13.47 -0.03 14.87
CA ALA A 217 -12.41 -0.93 14.42
C ALA A 217 -12.33 -2.18 15.31
N ASN A 218 -11.95 -3.31 14.73
CA ASN A 218 -11.82 -4.60 15.43
C ASN A 218 -10.48 -5.29 15.16
N ASN A 219 -10.11 -6.20 16.06
CA ASN A 219 -8.96 -7.09 15.92
C ASN A 219 -9.30 -8.35 15.13
#